data_AF-A0A970LCC4-F1
#
_entry.id   AF-A0A970LCC4-F1
#
_cell.length_a   1.000
_cell.length_b   1.000
_cell.length_c   1.000
_cell.angle_alpha   90.00
_cell.angle_beta   90.00
_cell.angle_gamma   90.00
#
_symmetry.space_group_name_H-M   'P 1'
#
loop_
_entity.id
_entity.type
_entity.pdbx_description
1 polymer ?
#
loop_
_entity_poly.entity_id
_entity_poly.type
_entity_poly.pdbx_seq_one_letter_code
_entity_poly.pdbx_strand_id
1 'polypeptide(L)'
;MKTGADKDISVLNFEEAIAELEDIIEKLEGRESSLTLEEAVELYRRGILLSQHCKQKLEKAQQEINILTKNKDGELEEISFVEE
;
A
#
# COMPACT_ATOMS: atom_id res chain seq x y z
N MET A 1 -14.69 10.81 15.31
CA MET A 1 -14.55 10.02 14.06
C MET A 1 -13.42 9.03 14.32
N LYS A 2 -13.67 7.72 14.21
CA LYS A 2 -12.68 6.69 14.58
C LYS A 2 -11.74 6.48 13.39
N THR A 3 -10.44 6.67 13.65
CA THR A 3 -9.30 6.53 12.74
C THR A 3 -9.17 5.09 12.24
N GLY A 4 -8.63 4.90 11.02
CA GLY A 4 -8.52 3.61 10.32
C GLY A 4 -7.65 2.54 11.02
N ALA A 5 -6.94 2.91 12.09
CA ALA A 5 -5.98 2.08 12.82
C ALA A 5 -6.55 0.76 13.39
N ASP A 6 -7.87 0.63 13.52
CA ASP A 6 -8.54 -0.56 14.08
C ASP A 6 -8.98 -1.59 13.01
N LYS A 7 -8.93 -1.22 11.72
CA LYS A 7 -9.32 -2.13 10.63
C LYS A 7 -8.24 -3.18 10.39
N ASP A 8 -8.68 -4.42 10.17
CA ASP A 8 -7.82 -5.50 9.70
C ASP A 8 -7.23 -5.12 8.32
N ILE A 9 -5.91 -5.17 8.17
CA ILE A 9 -5.21 -4.76 6.95
C ILE A 9 -5.67 -5.60 5.75
N SER A 10 -6.01 -6.87 5.96
CA SER A 10 -6.39 -7.80 4.89
C SER A 10 -7.68 -7.39 4.15
N VAL A 11 -8.55 -6.60 4.79
CA VAL A 11 -9.81 -6.14 4.19
C VAL A 11 -9.71 -4.76 3.54
N LEU A 12 -8.60 -4.04 3.70
CA LEU A 12 -8.42 -2.72 3.12
C LEU A 12 -8.28 -2.80 1.59
N ASN A 13 -8.89 -1.86 0.87
CA ASN A 13 -8.55 -1.61 -0.54
C ASN A 13 -7.20 -0.88 -0.67
N PHE A 14 -6.74 -0.60 -1.89
CA PHE A 14 -5.43 0.02 -2.09
C PHE A 14 -5.41 1.45 -1.57
N GLU A 15 -6.44 2.23 -1.90
CA GLU A 15 -6.62 3.63 -1.57
C GLU A 15 -6.72 3.85 -0.05
N GLU A 16 -7.42 2.97 0.66
CA GLU A 16 -7.51 2.99 2.12
C GLU A 16 -6.15 2.66 2.76
N ALA A 17 -5.45 1.64 2.26
CA ALA A 17 -4.17 1.21 2.83
C ALA A 17 -3.06 2.23 2.59
N ILE A 18 -3.01 2.86 1.42
CA ILE A 18 -2.01 3.90 1.11
C ILE A 18 -2.27 5.18 1.91
N ALA A 19 -3.54 5.60 2.04
CA ALA A 19 -3.89 6.78 2.84
C ALA A 19 -3.55 6.58 4.33
N GLU A 20 -3.76 5.37 4.86
CA GLU A 20 -3.35 5.06 6.24
C GLU A 20 -1.82 5.03 6.39
N LEU A 21 -1.10 4.53 5.39
CA LEU A 21 0.36 4.53 5.41
C LEU A 21 0.93 5.95 5.37
N GLU A 22 0.35 6.85 4.58
CA GLU A 22 0.71 8.27 4.53
C GLU A 22 0.50 8.96 5.89
N ASP A 23 -0.65 8.75 6.53
CA ASP A 23 -0.95 9.27 7.88
C ASP A 23 0.07 8.77 8.92
N ILE A 24 0.47 7.49 8.84
CA ILE A 24 1.53 6.93 9.70
C ILE A 24 2.87 7.62 9.48
N ILE A 25 3.25 7.87 8.22
CA ILE A 25 4.50 8.57 7.89
C ILE A 25 4.46 9.99 8.45
N GLU A 26 3.37 10.73 8.24
CA GLU A 26 3.24 12.10 8.76
C GLU A 26 3.36 12.18 10.29
N LYS A 27 2.83 11.17 10.99
CA LYS A 27 2.96 11.05 12.46
C LYS A 27 4.38 10.76 12.90
N LEU A 28 5.05 9.81 12.23
CA LEU A 28 6.43 9.41 12.54
C LEU A 28 7.44 10.52 12.23
N GLU A 29 7.17 11.36 11.22
CA GLU A 29 8.01 12.53 10.90
C GLU A 29 7.93 13.65 11.94
N GLY A 30 7.13 13.47 13.01
CA GLY A 30 7.18 14.34 14.18
C GLY A 30 6.37 15.63 14.04
N ARG A 31 5.37 15.65 13.14
CA ARG A 31 4.35 16.72 13.15
C ARG A 31 3.54 16.73 14.46
N GLU A 32 3.52 15.62 15.21
CA GLU A 32 2.95 15.53 16.55
C GLU A 32 4.05 15.44 17.61
N SER A 33 4.17 16.46 18.46
CA SER A 33 5.19 16.55 19.53
C SER A 33 4.91 15.66 20.76
N SER A 34 3.93 14.76 20.68
CA SER A 34 3.41 13.98 21.81
C SER A 34 3.55 12.46 21.63
N LEU A 35 4.25 11.99 20.60
CA LEU A 35 4.34 10.57 20.29
C LEU A 35 5.35 9.86 21.21
N THR A 36 4.89 8.85 21.95
CA THR A 36 5.74 8.01 22.81
C THR A 36 6.55 7.01 21.99
N LEU A 37 7.59 6.43 22.59
CA LEU A 37 8.41 5.41 21.92
C LEU A 37 7.58 4.17 21.56
N GLU A 38 6.71 3.74 22.47
CA GLU A 38 5.83 2.60 22.28
C GLU A 38 4.86 2.83 21.10
N GLU A 39 4.27 4.02 21.01
CA GLU A 39 3.41 4.40 19.88
C GLU A 39 4.20 4.44 18.57
N ALA A 40 5.44 4.96 18.58
CA ALA A 40 6.28 5.01 17.39
C ALA A 40 6.58 3.59 16.85
N VAL A 41 6.87 2.65 17.75
CA VAL A 41 7.12 1.25 17.40
C VAL A 41 5.89 0.59 16.81
N GLU A 42 4.70 0.84 17.36
CA GLU A 42 3.45 0.29 16.84
C GLU A 42 3.07 0.88 15.48
N LEU A 43 3.21 2.19 15.30
CA LEU A 43 3.01 2.85 14.01
C LEU A 43 3.99 2.32 12.95
N TYR A 44 5.26 2.15 13.31
CA TYR A 44 6.26 1.58 12.40
C TYR A 44 5.90 0.15 11.96
N ARG A 45 5.53 -0.73 12.91
CA ARG A 45 5.09 -2.10 12.59
C ARG A 45 3.89 -2.10 11.66
N ARG A 46 2.89 -1.27 11.94
CA ARG A 46 1.70 -1.16 11.10
C ARG A 46 2.04 -0.62 9.71
N GLY A 47 2.93 0.36 9.61
CA GLY A 47 3.43 0.89 8.34
C GLY A 47 4.11 -0.17 7.47
N ILE A 48 4.93 -1.05 8.06
CA ILE A 48 5.55 -2.18 7.33
C ILE A 48 4.49 -3.13 6.75
N LEU A 49 3.46 -3.46 7.54
CA LEU A 49 2.38 -4.35 7.08
C LEU A 49 1.54 -3.71 5.97
N LEU A 50 1.21 -2.42 6.09
CA LEU A 50 0.49 -1.67 5.05
C LEU A 50 1.31 -1.59 3.76
N SER A 51 2.61 -1.31 3.85
CA SER A 51 3.53 -1.29 2.71
C SER A 51 3.53 -2.64 1.96
N GLN A 52 3.60 -3.76 2.70
CA GLN A 52 3.52 -5.10 2.11
C GLN A 52 2.18 -5.37 1.44
N HIS A 53 1.07 -4.96 2.07
CA HIS A 53 -0.28 -5.12 1.52
C HIS A 53 -0.46 -4.32 0.21
N CYS A 54 -0.01 -3.06 0.19
CA CYS A 54 -0.03 -2.22 -1.01
C CYS A 54 0.78 -2.87 -2.14
N LYS A 55 1.99 -3.34 -1.85
CA LYS A 55 2.83 -4.05 -2.83
C LYS A 55 2.11 -5.27 -3.42
N GLN A 56 1.51 -6.12 -2.58
CA GLN A 56 0.79 -7.30 -3.06
C GLN A 56 -0.41 -6.96 -3.94
N LYS A 57 -1.13 -5.86 -3.65
CA LYS A 57 -2.23 -5.40 -4.50
C LYS A 57 -1.73 -4.93 -5.86
N LEU A 58 -0.64 -4.17 -5.90
CA LEU A 58 -0.02 -3.72 -7.15
C LEU A 58 0.48 -4.91 -7.98
N GLU A 59 1.13 -5.90 -7.35
CA GLU A 59 1.57 -7.13 -8.02
C GLU A 59 0.38 -7.89 -8.65
N LYS A 60 -0.75 -8.00 -7.94
CA LYS A 60 -1.97 -8.63 -8.49
C LYS A 60 -2.53 -7.84 -9.67
N ALA A 61 -2.65 -6.52 -9.54
CA ALA A 61 -3.13 -5.66 -10.62
C ALA A 61 -2.22 -5.79 -11.86
N GLN A 62 -0.90 -5.80 -11.66
CA GLN A 62 0.06 -6.00 -12.75
C GLN A 62 -0.10 -7.38 -13.42
N GLN A 63 -0.31 -8.44 -12.64
CA GLN A 63 -0.57 -9.77 -13.18
C GLN A 63 -1.85 -9.82 -14.02
N GLU A 64 -2.93 -9.19 -13.55
CA GLU A 64 -4.19 -9.10 -14.28
C GLU A 64 -4.02 -8.36 -15.60
N ILE A 65 -3.32 -7.21 -15.60
CA ILE A 65 -2.98 -6.47 -16.82
C ILE A 65 -2.17 -7.35 -17.78
N ASN A 66 -1.12 -8.03 -17.29
CA ASN A 66 -0.27 -8.90 -18.11
C ASN A 66 -1.06 -10.05 -18.76
N ILE A 67 -2.08 -10.58 -18.09
CA ILE A 67 -2.97 -11.61 -18.64
C ILE A 67 -3.87 -11.03 -19.74
N LEU A 68 -4.41 -9.81 -19.53
CA LEU A 68 -5.31 -9.17 -20.49
C LEU A 68 -4.58 -8.74 -21.77
N THR A 69 -3.32 -8.30 -21.66
CA THR A 69 -2.49 -7.92 -22.83
C THR A 69 -2.09 -9.13 -23.69
N LYS A 70 -2.09 -10.35 -23.14
CA LYS A 70 -1.93 -11.56 -23.96
C LYS A 70 -3.19 -11.84 -24.80
N ASN A 71 -3.35 -11.25 -25.99
CA ASN A 71 -4.29 -11.68 -27.08
C ASN A 71 -3.87 -10.99 -28.41
N LYS A 72 -3.83 -11.55 -29.64
CA LYS A 72 -4.48 -12.69 -30.33
C LYS A 72 -3.51 -13.68 -31.02
N ASP A 73 -2.20 -13.39 -31.00
CA ASP A 73 -1.17 -14.20 -31.67
C ASP A 73 -0.34 -15.07 -30.71
N GLY A 74 -0.68 -15.06 -29.41
CA GLY A 74 0.05 -15.83 -28.38
C GLY A 74 1.35 -15.18 -27.89
N GLU A 75 1.69 -14.00 -28.41
CA GLU A 75 2.88 -13.24 -28.00
C GLU A 75 2.59 -12.32 -26.82
N LEU A 76 3.57 -12.21 -25.92
CA LEU A 76 3.59 -11.27 -24.82
C LEU A 76 3.90 -9.87 -25.38
N GLU A 77 2.91 -8.98 -25.48
CA GLU A 77 3.21 -7.55 -25.54
C GLU A 77 3.59 -7.09 -24.13
N GLU A 78 4.88 -6.86 -23.90
CA GLU A 78 5.36 -6.15 -22.72
C GLU A 78 4.83 -4.71 -22.82
N ILE A 79 3.73 -4.42 -22.12
CA ILE A 79 3.38 -3.02 -21.85
C ILE A 79 4.43 -2.55 -20.85
N SER A 80 5.50 -1.93 -21.36
CA SER A 80 6.39 -1.14 -20.54
C SER A 80 5.54 0.01 -19.97
N PHE A 81 5.21 -0.07 -18.68
CA PHE A 81 4.85 1.11 -17.92
C PHE A 81 6.10 1.99 -17.91
N VAL A 82 6.18 2.87 -18.90
CA VAL A 82 7.15 3.97 -18.89
C VAL A 82 6.68 4.89 -17.79
N GLU A 83 7.32 4.82 -16.62
CA GLU A 83 7.30 5.91 -15.66
C GLU A 83 7.93 7.13 -16.38
N GLU A 84 7.10 8.12 -16.73
CA GLU A 84 7.55 9.43 -17.20
C GLU A 84 7.75 10.38 -16.01
#